data_AF-A0A7W0GIN9-F1
#
_entry.id   AF-A0A7W0GIN9-F1
#
_cell.length_a   1.000
_cell.length_b   1.000
_cell.length_c   1.000
_cell.angle_alpha   90.00
_cell.angle_beta   90.00
_cell.angle_gamma   90.00
#
_symmetry.space_group_name_H-M   'P 1'
#
loop_
_entity.id
_entity.type
_entity.pdbx_description
1 polymer ?
#
loop_
_entity_poly.entity_id
_entity_poly.type
_entity_poly.pdbx_seq_one_letter_code
_entity_poly.pdbx_strand_id
1 'polypeptide(L)'
;MPEPAPNTITRPYRGLSVQDVEVPLTDEGIRGLLLGREVYRRTELLALRHGAGTALVAVRAADREALFGPVTDLRVLARPDRTVWIEDSDIDVGIATALAGAALASGRDADAYVVQGRYEHVNVIWRPQPIRIHVTEVVPPHPPKLFAMAAQVVAFDEDLPPIELVLDTVDIRALAAANPAKHYLLPCRGSGVDLPGEVSFLDTRPGTEQDWLLIGCERSRQFHEHFYGSDPRQVDLCPRARATRDDGEPVLAKCCLLERGLAVQDGVAVVPWGSNLDEIRAGLRALCGLPGPRSPELVPAPASATR
;
A
#
# COMPACT_ATOMS: atom_id res chain seq x y z
N MET A 1 27.47 -9.25 -9.67
CA MET A 1 26.37 -8.62 -8.87
C MET A 1 25.28 -9.64 -8.48
N PRO A 2 24.67 -9.56 -7.29
CA PRO A 2 23.50 -10.37 -6.93
C PRO A 2 22.25 -9.92 -7.71
N GLU A 3 21.24 -10.79 -7.75
CA GLU A 3 19.93 -10.46 -8.30
C GLU A 3 19.14 -9.55 -7.33
N PRO A 4 18.33 -8.60 -7.82
CA PRO A 4 17.45 -7.82 -6.95
C PRO A 4 16.40 -8.70 -6.28
N ALA A 5 15.99 -8.31 -5.07
CA ALA A 5 14.83 -8.92 -4.42
C ALA A 5 13.55 -8.62 -5.21
N PRO A 6 12.50 -9.46 -5.11
CA PRO A 6 11.17 -9.12 -5.63
C PRO A 6 10.71 -7.73 -5.16
N ASN A 7 9.87 -7.07 -5.96
CA ASN A 7 9.41 -5.69 -5.77
C ASN A 7 10.49 -4.61 -5.85
N THR A 8 11.72 -4.92 -6.28
CA THR A 8 12.75 -3.88 -6.42
C THR A 8 12.34 -2.88 -7.49
N ILE A 9 12.36 -1.60 -7.13
CA ILE A 9 12.24 -0.43 -7.99
C ILE A 9 13.45 0.48 -7.75
N THR A 10 13.67 1.49 -8.60
CA THR A 10 14.69 2.49 -8.29
C THR A 10 14.10 3.64 -7.45
N ARG A 11 14.79 4.01 -6.36
CA ARG A 11 14.39 5.07 -5.42
C ARG A 11 15.56 6.01 -5.11
N PRO A 12 15.49 7.30 -5.49
CA PRO A 12 14.56 7.88 -6.47
C PRO A 12 14.71 7.23 -7.86
N TYR A 13 13.68 7.34 -8.71
CA TYR A 13 13.64 6.66 -10.01
C TYR A 13 14.71 7.10 -11.02
N ARG A 14 15.44 8.19 -10.74
CA ARG A 14 16.69 8.56 -11.45
C ARG A 14 17.83 7.53 -11.32
N GLY A 15 17.63 6.46 -10.54
CA GLY A 15 18.54 5.32 -10.50
C GLY A 15 18.43 4.41 -11.73
N LEU A 16 17.37 4.55 -12.53
CA LEU A 16 17.19 3.91 -13.82
C LEU A 16 17.62 4.83 -14.96
N SER A 17 18.44 4.33 -15.89
CA SER A 17 18.75 5.00 -17.16
C SER A 17 18.13 4.22 -18.32
N VAL A 18 17.39 4.90 -19.19
CA VAL A 18 16.88 4.32 -20.44
C VAL A 18 17.81 4.73 -21.58
N GLN A 19 18.22 3.78 -22.43
CA GLN A 19 19.09 4.06 -23.57
C GLN A 19 18.67 3.26 -24.79
N ASP A 20 18.51 3.92 -25.93
CA ASP A 20 18.44 3.28 -27.24
C ASP A 20 19.85 2.87 -27.68
N VAL A 21 20.00 1.63 -28.16
CA VAL A 21 21.28 1.04 -28.54
C VAL A 21 21.16 0.30 -29.87
N GLU A 22 22.27 0.25 -30.61
CA GLU A 22 22.37 -0.49 -31.89
C GLU A 22 22.92 -1.91 -31.72
N VAL A 23 23.44 -2.25 -30.54
CA VAL A 23 23.95 -3.59 -30.27
C VAL A 23 22.80 -4.57 -30.02
N PRO A 24 22.93 -5.84 -30.42
CA PRO A 24 21.98 -6.87 -30.02
C PRO A 24 21.86 -6.97 -28.49
N LEU A 25 20.63 -7.13 -27.99
CA LEU A 25 20.33 -7.29 -26.55
C LEU A 25 20.61 -8.70 -26.04
N THR A 26 21.79 -9.22 -26.37
CA THR A 26 22.37 -10.47 -25.84
C THR A 26 23.34 -10.15 -24.71
N ASP A 27 23.63 -11.13 -23.84
CA ASP A 27 24.60 -10.96 -22.75
C ASP A 27 25.96 -10.46 -23.25
N GLU A 28 26.44 -11.01 -24.36
CA GLU A 28 27.72 -10.62 -24.98
C GLU A 28 27.67 -9.18 -25.53
N GLY A 29 26.62 -8.84 -26.30
CA GLY A 29 26.46 -7.50 -26.87
C GLY A 29 26.33 -6.41 -25.81
N ILE A 30 25.52 -6.66 -24.78
CA ILE A 30 25.35 -5.76 -23.65
C ILE A 30 26.66 -5.61 -22.87
N ARG A 31 27.38 -6.72 -22.63
CA ARG A 31 28.65 -6.69 -21.91
C ARG A 31 29.72 -5.89 -22.67
N GLY A 32 29.81 -6.11 -23.98
CA GLY A 32 30.73 -5.37 -24.85
C GLY A 32 30.41 -3.87 -24.92
N LEU A 33 29.13 -3.49 -24.88
CA LEU A 33 28.71 -2.09 -24.86
C LEU A 33 29.02 -1.38 -23.54
N LEU A 34 28.75 -2.04 -22.41
CA LEU A 34 28.69 -1.37 -21.11
C LEU A 34 30.00 -1.41 -20.32
N LEU A 35 30.79 -2.48 -20.38
CA LEU A 35 32.01 -2.56 -19.57
C LEU A 35 33.00 -1.46 -19.95
N GLY A 36 33.47 -0.71 -18.95
CA GLY A 36 34.36 0.44 -19.12
C GLY A 36 33.68 1.73 -19.59
N ARG A 37 32.42 1.67 -20.05
CA ARG A 37 31.64 2.87 -20.41
C ARG A 37 31.25 3.64 -19.16
N GLU A 38 31.29 4.96 -19.23
CA GLU A 38 30.87 5.81 -18.12
C GLU A 38 29.34 5.82 -17.93
N VAL A 39 28.91 5.78 -16.67
CA VAL A 39 27.52 5.97 -16.28
C VAL A 39 27.41 7.03 -15.18
N TYR A 40 26.28 7.72 -15.11
CA TYR A 40 26.00 8.66 -14.03
C TYR A 40 26.03 7.93 -12.68
N ARG A 41 26.64 8.53 -11.66
CA ARG A 41 26.93 7.89 -10.35
C ARG A 41 25.77 7.24 -9.61
N ARG A 42 24.53 7.68 -9.89
CA ARG A 42 23.31 7.11 -9.29
C ARG A 42 22.67 6.02 -10.13
N THR A 43 23.17 5.75 -11.34
CA THR A 43 22.67 4.68 -12.21
C THR A 43 22.98 3.34 -11.56
N GLU A 44 21.94 2.60 -11.21
CA GLU A 44 22.03 1.24 -10.67
C GLU A 44 21.46 0.23 -11.67
N LEU A 45 20.46 0.65 -12.43
CA LEU A 45 19.81 -0.13 -13.47
C LEU A 45 19.83 0.63 -14.81
N LEU A 46 19.92 -0.13 -15.90
CA LEU A 46 19.69 0.36 -17.26
C LEU A 46 18.57 -0.44 -17.93
N ALA A 47 17.64 0.26 -18.57
CA ALA A 47 16.75 -0.31 -19.58
C ALA A 47 17.32 -0.01 -20.96
N LEU A 48 17.90 -1.02 -21.61
CA LEU A 48 18.46 -0.90 -22.96
C LEU A 48 17.40 -1.27 -23.98
N ARG A 49 17.15 -0.39 -24.95
CA ARG A 49 16.17 -0.57 -26.02
C ARG A 49 16.88 -0.79 -27.36
N HIS A 50 16.43 -1.80 -28.11
CA HIS A 50 16.85 -2.03 -29.48
C HIS A 50 15.63 -2.42 -30.31
N GLY A 51 15.12 -1.47 -31.10
CA GLY A 51 13.82 -1.60 -31.75
C GLY A 51 12.70 -1.76 -30.71
N ALA A 52 11.89 -2.82 -30.82
CA ALA A 52 10.82 -3.12 -29.87
C ALA A 52 11.29 -3.92 -28.63
N GLY A 53 12.54 -4.41 -28.63
CA GLY A 53 13.08 -5.19 -27.51
C GLY A 53 13.64 -4.32 -26.41
N THR A 54 13.46 -4.75 -25.15
CA THR A 54 14.01 -4.08 -23.97
C THR A 54 14.77 -5.09 -23.11
N ALA A 55 15.97 -4.77 -22.64
CA ALA A 55 16.70 -5.55 -21.65
C ALA A 55 16.91 -4.74 -20.38
N LEU A 56 16.82 -5.39 -19.21
CA LEU A 56 17.13 -4.79 -17.92
C LEU A 56 18.51 -5.26 -17.45
N VAL A 57 19.37 -4.32 -17.07
CA VAL A 57 20.75 -4.59 -16.69
C VAL A 57 21.05 -3.88 -15.38
N ALA A 58 21.63 -4.58 -14.40
CA ALA A 58 22.22 -3.97 -13.22
C ALA A 58 23.70 -3.64 -13.50
N VAL A 59 24.15 -2.48 -13.04
CA VAL A 59 25.55 -2.04 -13.21
C VAL A 59 26.15 -1.55 -11.90
N ARG A 60 27.49 -1.59 -11.83
CA ARG A 60 28.28 -0.97 -10.78
C ARG A 60 29.33 -0.06 -11.41
N ALA A 61 29.29 1.22 -11.07
CA ALA A 61 30.35 2.17 -11.42
C ALA A 61 31.57 1.98 -10.50
N ALA A 62 32.78 2.24 -11.01
CA ALA A 62 34.02 2.23 -10.24
C ALA A 62 34.02 3.24 -9.07
N ASP A 63 33.44 4.41 -9.33
CA ASP A 63 33.37 5.54 -8.40
C ASP A 63 31.93 6.07 -8.39
N ARG A 64 31.34 6.20 -7.20
CA ARG A 64 30.00 6.77 -6.99
C ARG A 64 30.04 8.19 -6.42
N GLU A 65 31.21 8.72 -6.13
CA GLU A 65 31.43 10.11 -5.70
C GLU A 65 31.56 11.03 -6.91
N ALA A 66 32.44 10.67 -7.87
CA ALA A 66 32.55 11.36 -9.16
C ALA A 66 31.21 11.41 -9.89
N LEU A 67 30.98 12.44 -10.72
CA LEU A 67 29.70 12.62 -11.42
C LEU A 67 29.38 11.45 -12.36
N PHE A 68 30.42 10.97 -13.04
CA PHE A 68 30.42 9.81 -13.91
C PHE A 68 31.56 8.88 -13.51
N GLY A 69 31.35 7.58 -13.70
CA GLY A 69 32.39 6.58 -13.49
C GLY A 69 32.21 5.39 -14.43
N PRO A 70 33.30 4.72 -14.83
CA PRO A 70 33.23 3.57 -15.73
C PRO A 70 32.54 2.39 -15.04
N VAL A 71 31.73 1.64 -15.79
CA VAL A 71 31.12 0.40 -15.32
C VAL A 71 32.20 -0.68 -15.15
N THR A 72 32.30 -1.23 -13.93
CA THR A 72 33.30 -2.26 -13.57
C THR A 72 32.69 -3.65 -13.43
N ASP A 73 31.40 -3.72 -13.07
CA ASP A 73 30.64 -4.97 -13.00
C ASP A 73 29.23 -4.74 -13.54
N LEU A 74 28.66 -5.78 -14.15
CA LEU A 74 27.28 -5.75 -14.62
C LEU A 74 26.64 -7.13 -14.55
N ARG A 75 25.31 -7.15 -14.52
CA ARG A 75 24.48 -8.35 -14.65
C ARG A 75 23.31 -8.03 -15.57
N VAL A 76 23.15 -8.79 -16.65
CA VAL A 76 21.89 -8.80 -17.42
C VAL A 76 20.85 -9.50 -16.54
N LEU A 77 19.85 -8.75 -16.10
CA LEU A 77 18.79 -9.26 -15.23
C LEU A 77 17.70 -9.95 -16.05
N ALA A 78 17.26 -9.30 -17.12
CA ALA A 78 16.28 -9.82 -18.04
C ALA A 78 16.55 -9.35 -19.48
N ARG A 79 16.44 -10.28 -20.41
CA ARG A 79 16.55 -10.05 -21.86
C ARG A 79 15.16 -9.69 -22.43
N PRO A 80 15.04 -9.34 -23.72
CA PRO A 80 13.77 -8.95 -24.32
C PRO A 80 12.61 -9.95 -24.16
N ASP A 81 12.90 -11.25 -24.04
CA ASP A 81 11.90 -12.28 -23.80
C ASP A 81 11.34 -12.30 -22.36
N ARG A 82 12.01 -11.64 -21.42
CA ARG A 82 11.64 -11.57 -19.98
C ARG A 82 11.47 -10.14 -19.47
N THR A 83 11.42 -9.16 -20.36
CA THR A 83 11.17 -7.75 -20.02
C THR A 83 10.00 -7.20 -20.83
N VAL A 84 9.10 -6.49 -20.15
CA VAL A 84 7.96 -5.82 -20.77
C VAL A 84 8.13 -4.31 -20.66
N TRP A 85 7.92 -3.59 -21.77
CA TRP A 85 7.80 -2.14 -21.79
C TRP A 85 6.32 -1.76 -21.77
N ILE A 86 5.92 -0.92 -20.83
CA ILE A 86 4.54 -0.45 -20.65
C ILE A 86 4.55 1.07 -20.78
N GLU A 87 3.65 1.60 -21.59
CA GLU A 87 3.41 3.04 -21.72
C GLU A 87 2.01 3.33 -21.19
N ASP A 88 1.94 4.07 -20.09
CA ASP A 88 0.67 4.46 -19.45
C ASP A 88 0.85 5.78 -18.69
N SER A 89 0.44 6.88 -19.32
CA SER A 89 0.60 8.23 -18.78
C SER A 89 -0.18 8.50 -17.49
N ASP A 90 -1.07 7.61 -17.06
CA ASP A 90 -1.82 7.75 -15.82
C ASP A 90 -1.08 7.16 -14.61
N ILE A 91 -0.03 6.36 -14.83
CA ILE A 91 0.74 5.70 -13.78
C ILE A 91 1.81 6.62 -13.20
N ASP A 92 1.77 6.79 -11.88
CA ASP A 92 2.87 7.41 -11.14
C ASP A 92 3.99 6.39 -10.89
N VAL A 93 5.11 6.54 -11.59
CA VAL A 93 6.25 5.61 -11.52
C VAL A 93 7.09 5.76 -10.25
N GLY A 94 6.79 6.73 -9.39
CA GLY A 94 7.31 6.81 -8.02
C GLY A 94 6.60 5.87 -7.05
N ILE A 95 5.39 5.42 -7.39
CA ILE A 95 4.55 4.61 -6.51
C ILE A 95 4.69 3.12 -6.85
N ALA A 96 5.28 2.36 -5.94
CA ALA A 96 5.56 0.93 -6.13
C ALA A 96 4.29 0.11 -6.42
N THR A 97 3.18 0.41 -5.74
CA THR A 97 1.88 -0.24 -5.99
C THR A 97 1.35 0.05 -7.39
N ALA A 98 1.53 1.26 -7.91
CA ALA A 98 1.08 1.61 -9.25
C ALA A 98 1.89 0.85 -10.31
N LEU A 99 3.21 0.76 -10.14
CA LEU A 99 4.08 -0.06 -11.00
C LEU A 99 3.68 -1.53 -10.99
N ALA A 100 3.44 -2.11 -9.80
CA ALA A 100 3.00 -3.49 -9.69
C ALA A 100 1.62 -3.71 -10.32
N GLY A 101 0.69 -2.77 -10.14
CA GLY A 101 -0.62 -2.80 -10.78
C GLY A 101 -0.52 -2.82 -12.31
N ALA A 102 0.29 -1.94 -12.90
CA ALA A 102 0.55 -1.90 -14.33
C ALA A 102 1.17 -3.21 -14.84
N ALA A 103 2.17 -3.74 -14.12
CA ALA A 103 2.82 -5.00 -14.44
C ALA A 103 1.84 -6.18 -14.45
N LEU A 104 1.02 -6.31 -13.39
CA LEU A 104 0.02 -7.37 -13.26
C LEU A 104 -1.09 -7.24 -14.33
N ALA A 105 -1.57 -6.02 -14.59
CA ALA A 105 -2.59 -5.75 -15.59
C ALA A 105 -2.14 -6.08 -17.03
N SER A 106 -0.82 -6.07 -17.30
CA SER A 106 -0.28 -6.47 -18.60
C SER A 106 -0.59 -7.93 -18.97
N GLY A 107 -0.80 -8.80 -17.97
CA GLY A 107 -1.03 -10.24 -18.15
C GLY A 107 0.15 -11.00 -18.76
N ARG A 108 1.33 -10.38 -18.88
CA ARG A 108 2.53 -10.97 -19.46
C ARG A 108 3.35 -11.66 -18.37
N ASP A 109 3.80 -12.89 -18.61
CA ASP A 109 4.80 -13.55 -17.77
C ASP A 109 6.20 -13.02 -18.10
N ALA A 110 6.73 -12.16 -17.23
CA ALA A 110 8.04 -11.53 -17.36
C ALA A 110 8.66 -11.32 -15.98
N ASP A 111 9.98 -11.14 -15.94
CA ASP A 111 10.69 -10.83 -14.69
C ASP A 111 10.77 -9.33 -14.44
N ALA A 112 10.91 -8.52 -15.50
CA ALA A 112 11.05 -7.08 -15.42
C ALA A 112 9.95 -6.35 -16.17
N TYR A 113 9.39 -5.31 -15.54
CA TYR A 113 8.40 -4.43 -16.16
C TYR A 113 8.92 -3.00 -16.08
N VAL A 114 9.27 -2.44 -17.25
CA VAL A 114 9.70 -1.05 -17.38
C VAL A 114 8.48 -0.24 -17.79
N VAL A 115 8.14 0.77 -16.99
CA VAL A 115 6.93 1.58 -17.16
C VAL A 115 7.33 3.01 -17.44
N GLN A 116 6.92 3.54 -18.58
CA GLN A 116 6.90 4.96 -18.90
C GLN A 116 5.52 5.50 -18.50
N GLY A 117 5.49 6.37 -17.50
CA GLY A 117 4.27 6.89 -16.92
C GLY A 117 4.15 8.40 -16.95
N ARG A 118 3.48 8.96 -15.93
CA ARG A 118 3.24 10.39 -15.77
C ARG A 118 4.51 11.21 -16.01
N TYR A 119 4.35 12.31 -16.74
CA TYR A 119 5.44 13.24 -17.06
C TYR A 119 6.60 12.61 -17.84
N GLU A 120 6.33 11.52 -18.58
CA GLU A 120 7.33 10.75 -19.32
C GLU A 120 8.44 10.17 -18.43
N HIS A 121 8.18 10.05 -17.13
CA HIS A 121 9.11 9.41 -16.21
C HIS A 121 9.07 7.90 -16.39
N VAL A 122 10.24 7.28 -16.28
CA VAL A 122 10.40 5.84 -16.43
C VAL A 122 10.92 5.25 -15.13
N ASN A 123 10.31 4.16 -14.69
CA ASN A 123 10.87 3.31 -13.64
C ASN A 123 10.69 1.83 -14.03
N VAL A 124 11.14 0.95 -13.15
CA VAL A 124 11.06 -0.50 -13.33
C VAL A 124 10.57 -1.14 -12.06
N ILE A 125 9.84 -2.24 -12.18
CA ILE A 125 9.60 -3.17 -11.09
C ILE A 125 10.09 -4.57 -11.45
N TRP A 126 10.91 -5.13 -10.57
CA TRP A 126 11.43 -6.49 -10.68
C TRP A 126 10.55 -7.46 -9.93
N ARG A 127 10.05 -8.50 -10.62
CA ARG A 127 9.21 -9.59 -10.09
C ARG A 127 8.18 -9.09 -9.07
N PRO A 128 7.15 -8.34 -9.53
CA PRO A 128 6.14 -7.78 -8.63
C PRO A 128 5.43 -8.89 -7.85
N GLN A 129 5.45 -8.75 -6.53
CA GLN A 129 4.80 -9.60 -5.53
C GLN A 129 4.22 -8.70 -4.43
N PRO A 130 3.10 -8.00 -4.69
CA PRO A 130 2.54 -7.07 -3.72
C PRO A 130 2.24 -7.73 -2.37
N ILE A 131 2.49 -6.99 -1.29
CA ILE A 131 2.13 -7.42 0.06
C ILE A 131 0.62 -7.27 0.20
N ARG A 132 -0.06 -8.39 0.44
CA ARG A 132 -1.49 -8.42 0.69
C ARG A 132 -1.78 -7.92 2.10
N ILE A 133 -2.54 -6.84 2.24
CA ILE A 133 -2.95 -6.26 3.53
C ILE A 133 -4.48 -6.26 3.61
N HIS A 134 -5.02 -6.93 4.63
CA HIS A 134 -6.46 -6.86 4.90
C HIS A 134 -6.80 -5.58 5.61
N VAL A 135 -7.89 -4.95 5.19
CA VAL A 135 -8.44 -3.78 5.86
C VAL A 135 -9.79 -4.18 6.43
N THR A 136 -9.83 -4.41 7.74
CA THR A 136 -11.05 -4.81 8.43
C THR A 136 -11.83 -3.58 8.89
N GLU A 137 -13.05 -3.40 8.38
CA GLU A 137 -13.91 -2.25 8.70
C GLU A 137 -15.40 -2.62 8.73
N VAL A 138 -16.18 -1.88 9.53
CA VAL A 138 -17.63 -2.02 9.62
C VAL A 138 -18.31 -1.32 8.45
N VAL A 139 -19.30 -1.98 7.86
CA VAL A 139 -20.14 -1.46 6.77
C VAL A 139 -21.62 -1.62 7.11
N PRO A 140 -22.51 -0.76 6.57
CA PRO A 140 -22.27 0.47 5.79
C PRO A 140 -21.56 1.61 6.57
N PRO A 141 -21.02 2.65 5.87
CA PRO A 141 -21.21 3.00 4.46
C PRO A 141 -20.26 2.26 3.50
N HIS A 142 -20.60 2.31 2.21
CA HIS A 142 -19.71 1.94 1.11
C HIS A 142 -19.36 3.17 0.25
N PRO A 143 -18.09 3.35 -0.18
CA PRO A 143 -16.93 2.55 0.24
C PRO A 143 -16.57 2.78 1.72
N PRO A 144 -15.96 1.80 2.40
CA PRO A 144 -15.57 1.95 3.80
C PRO A 144 -14.44 2.99 3.95
N LYS A 145 -14.53 3.84 4.97
CA LYS A 145 -13.65 5.02 5.12
C LYS A 145 -12.18 4.63 5.31
N LEU A 146 -11.87 3.65 6.15
CA LEU A 146 -10.51 3.15 6.38
C LEU A 146 -9.92 2.63 5.06
N PHE A 147 -10.68 1.82 4.32
CA PHE A 147 -10.22 1.28 3.04
C PHE A 147 -9.91 2.39 2.03
N ALA A 148 -10.82 3.36 1.89
CA ALA A 148 -10.63 4.50 1.00
C ALA A 148 -9.40 5.35 1.39
N MET A 149 -9.18 5.56 2.69
CA MET A 149 -8.02 6.29 3.19
C MET A 149 -6.71 5.49 3.05
N ALA A 150 -6.73 4.18 3.27
CA ALA A 150 -5.57 3.32 3.02
C ALA A 150 -5.18 3.35 1.54
N ALA A 151 -6.14 3.31 0.62
CA ALA A 151 -5.90 3.45 -0.81
C ALA A 151 -5.24 4.81 -1.14
N GLN A 152 -5.69 5.91 -0.50
CA GLN A 152 -5.03 7.21 -0.66
C GLN A 152 -3.57 7.15 -0.21
N VAL A 153 -3.29 6.57 0.95
CA VAL A 153 -1.91 6.45 1.45
C VAL A 153 -1.01 5.65 0.51
N VAL A 154 -1.48 4.49 0.06
CA VAL A 154 -0.73 3.65 -0.88
C VAL A 154 -0.47 4.37 -2.20
N ALA A 155 -1.33 5.30 -2.60
CA ALA A 155 -1.19 6.08 -3.82
C ALA A 155 -0.21 7.26 -3.72
N PHE A 156 0.32 7.61 -2.54
CA PHE A 156 1.28 8.73 -2.40
C PHE A 156 2.56 8.40 -1.64
N ASP A 157 2.60 7.38 -0.78
CA ASP A 157 3.81 7.05 -0.03
C ASP A 157 4.81 6.25 -0.89
N GLU A 158 5.72 6.94 -1.56
CA GLU A 158 6.75 6.38 -2.46
C GLU A 158 7.65 5.30 -1.81
N ASP A 159 7.75 5.31 -0.47
CA ASP A 159 8.57 4.38 0.29
C ASP A 159 7.87 3.04 0.56
N LEU A 160 6.53 2.97 0.48
CA LEU A 160 5.81 1.72 0.71
C LEU A 160 6.20 0.69 -0.37
N PRO A 161 6.37 -0.60 -0.03
CA PRO A 161 6.43 -1.64 -1.05
C PRO A 161 5.11 -1.68 -1.82
N PRO A 162 5.03 -2.39 -2.95
CA PRO A 162 3.75 -2.65 -3.60
C PRO A 162 2.81 -3.36 -2.63
N ILE A 163 1.57 -2.86 -2.51
CA ILE A 163 0.55 -3.38 -1.59
C ILE A 163 -0.71 -3.72 -2.37
N GLU A 164 -1.26 -4.90 -2.11
CA GLU A 164 -2.63 -5.26 -2.48
C GLU A 164 -3.53 -5.04 -1.26
N LEU A 165 -4.42 -4.05 -1.31
CA LEU A 165 -5.42 -3.83 -0.25
C LEU A 165 -6.62 -4.75 -0.46
N VAL A 166 -6.95 -5.53 0.56
CA VAL A 166 -8.07 -6.46 0.55
C VAL A 166 -9.10 -6.01 1.56
N LEU A 167 -10.32 -5.74 1.11
CA LEU A 167 -11.39 -5.31 2.00
C LEU A 167 -11.98 -6.50 2.75
N ASP A 168 -11.94 -6.46 4.09
CA ASP A 168 -12.59 -7.43 4.97
C ASP A 168 -13.73 -6.74 5.74
N THR A 169 -14.99 -6.99 5.35
CA THR A 169 -16.12 -6.25 5.90
C THR A 169 -16.79 -6.93 7.10
N VAL A 170 -17.08 -6.15 8.13
CA VAL A 170 -18.07 -6.48 9.16
C VAL A 170 -19.39 -5.81 8.79
N ASP A 171 -20.30 -6.56 8.16
CA ASP A 171 -21.56 -6.03 7.65
C ASP A 171 -22.68 -6.09 8.70
N ILE A 172 -23.18 -4.91 9.11
CA ILE A 172 -24.27 -4.77 10.08
C ILE A 172 -25.55 -5.48 9.60
N ARG A 173 -25.85 -5.46 8.30
CA ARG A 173 -27.03 -6.14 7.74
C ARG A 173 -26.89 -7.65 7.84
N ALA A 174 -25.70 -8.18 7.55
CA ALA A 174 -25.43 -9.60 7.69
C ALA A 174 -25.53 -10.05 9.16
N LEU A 175 -25.00 -9.25 10.09
CA LEU A 175 -25.12 -9.50 11.53
C LEU A 175 -26.59 -9.49 11.99
N ALA A 176 -27.40 -8.53 11.53
CA ALA A 176 -28.82 -8.46 11.84
C ALA A 176 -29.61 -9.63 11.26
N ALA A 177 -29.31 -10.04 10.02
CA ALA A 177 -29.96 -11.18 9.37
C ALA A 177 -29.64 -12.51 10.07
N ALA A 178 -28.39 -12.68 10.54
CA ALA A 178 -27.97 -13.85 11.32
C ALA A 178 -28.54 -13.84 12.75
N ASN A 179 -28.97 -12.68 13.25
CA ASN A 179 -29.52 -12.51 14.58
C ASN A 179 -30.84 -11.72 14.54
N PRO A 180 -31.95 -12.33 14.08
CA PRO A 180 -33.23 -11.65 13.96
C PRO A 180 -33.72 -11.10 15.30
N ALA A 181 -34.14 -9.84 15.32
CA ALA A 181 -34.73 -9.17 16.46
C ALA A 181 -35.86 -8.23 16.00
N LYS A 182 -36.83 -7.95 16.89
CA LYS A 182 -37.90 -6.99 16.59
C LYS A 182 -37.41 -5.54 16.63
N HIS A 183 -36.41 -5.28 17.47
CA HIS A 183 -35.81 -3.98 17.69
C HIS A 183 -34.30 -4.12 17.77
N TYR A 184 -33.58 -3.36 16.96
CA TYR A 184 -32.13 -3.27 16.98
C TYR A 184 -31.68 -1.96 17.63
N LEU A 185 -30.61 -2.03 18.41
CA LEU A 185 -29.88 -0.87 18.88
C LEU A 185 -28.52 -0.82 18.18
N LEU A 186 -28.22 0.28 17.49
CA LEU A 186 -26.93 0.50 16.84
C LEU A 186 -26.11 1.58 17.58
N PRO A 187 -24.78 1.62 17.47
CA PRO A 187 -23.95 2.58 18.21
C PRO A 187 -24.21 4.02 17.79
N CYS A 188 -24.52 4.23 16.52
CA CYS A 188 -24.91 5.50 15.93
C CYS A 188 -25.85 5.26 14.75
N ARG A 189 -26.21 6.31 14.00
CA ARG A 189 -27.07 6.26 12.79
C ARG A 189 -26.67 5.24 11.71
N GLY A 190 -25.51 4.58 11.81
CA GLY A 190 -25.14 3.44 10.96
C GLY A 190 -25.14 3.78 9.47
N SER A 191 -24.82 5.03 9.12
CA SER A 191 -24.92 5.54 7.75
C SER A 191 -26.27 5.29 7.08
N GLY A 192 -27.36 5.35 7.84
CA GLY A 192 -28.72 5.14 7.34
C GLY A 192 -29.01 3.68 6.97
N VAL A 193 -28.35 2.73 7.63
CA VAL A 193 -28.64 1.31 7.45
C VAL A 193 -30.12 1.01 7.71
N ASP A 194 -30.73 0.27 6.78
CA ASP A 194 -32.08 -0.24 6.89
C ASP A 194 -32.01 -1.72 7.32
N LEU A 195 -32.75 -2.07 8.38
CA LEU A 195 -32.74 -3.38 9.03
C LEU A 195 -34.18 -3.90 9.17
N PRO A 196 -34.38 -5.24 9.20
CA PRO A 196 -35.70 -5.82 9.35
C PRO A 196 -36.21 -5.70 10.80
N GLY A 197 -36.69 -4.51 11.20
CA GLY A 197 -37.22 -4.25 12.54
C GLY A 197 -37.16 -2.77 12.90
N GLU A 198 -37.62 -2.42 14.11
CA GLU A 198 -37.39 -1.07 14.64
C GLU A 198 -35.90 -0.87 14.88
N VAL A 199 -35.39 0.35 14.68
CA VAL A 199 -33.98 0.68 14.89
C VAL A 199 -33.86 1.93 15.76
N SER A 200 -33.18 1.77 16.89
CA SER A 200 -32.77 2.86 17.78
C SER A 200 -31.26 3.06 17.70
N PHE A 201 -30.80 4.26 18.11
CA PHE A 201 -29.39 4.63 18.04
C PHE A 201 -28.87 5.08 19.40
N LEU A 202 -27.81 4.44 19.88
CA LEU A 202 -27.24 4.66 21.20
C LEU A 202 -26.69 6.09 21.37
N ASP A 203 -26.14 6.69 20.32
CA ASP A 203 -25.67 8.09 20.29
C ASP A 203 -26.79 9.13 20.51
N THR A 204 -28.05 8.77 20.23
CA THR A 204 -29.22 9.63 20.50
C THR A 204 -29.78 9.48 21.91
N ARG A 205 -29.27 8.51 22.68
CA ARG A 205 -29.72 8.16 24.04
C ARG A 205 -31.25 8.06 24.15
N PRO A 206 -31.87 6.99 23.61
CA PRO A 206 -33.30 6.72 23.79
C PRO A 206 -33.71 6.81 25.25
N GLY A 207 -34.83 7.47 25.55
CA GLY A 207 -35.19 7.86 26.91
C GLY A 207 -35.49 6.71 27.87
N THR A 208 -35.86 5.53 27.37
CA THR A 208 -36.09 4.31 28.17
C THR A 208 -35.46 3.11 27.49
N GLU A 209 -34.94 2.17 28.28
CA GLU A 209 -34.46 0.88 27.80
C GLU A 209 -35.63 0.07 27.22
N GLN A 210 -35.38 -0.62 26.10
CA GLN A 210 -36.35 -1.53 25.48
C GLN A 210 -35.69 -2.90 25.21
N ASP A 211 -36.48 -3.89 24.81
CA ASP A 211 -36.01 -5.23 24.45
C ASP A 211 -35.34 -5.22 23.06
N TRP A 212 -34.21 -4.54 22.96
CA TRP A 212 -33.41 -4.43 21.75
C TRP A 212 -32.23 -5.40 21.74
N LEU A 213 -31.81 -5.79 20.53
CA LEU A 213 -30.52 -6.42 20.31
C LEU A 213 -29.48 -5.35 19.96
N LEU A 214 -28.44 -5.19 20.78
CA LEU A 214 -27.32 -4.32 20.48
C LEU A 214 -26.40 -4.96 19.44
N ILE A 215 -26.32 -4.40 18.24
CA ILE A 215 -25.23 -4.71 17.30
C ILE A 215 -24.16 -3.66 17.56
N GLY A 216 -23.12 -4.01 18.30
CA GLY A 216 -22.18 -3.05 18.87
C GLY A 216 -20.91 -3.72 19.39
N CYS A 217 -19.88 -2.94 19.68
CA CYS A 217 -18.63 -3.45 20.26
C CYS A 217 -18.54 -3.09 21.76
N GLU A 218 -17.42 -3.38 22.39
CA GLU A 218 -17.17 -3.06 23.81
C GLU A 218 -17.49 -1.60 24.19
N ARG A 219 -17.15 -0.63 23.32
CA ARG A 219 -17.50 0.78 23.58
C ARG A 219 -19.01 1.01 23.64
N SER A 220 -19.77 0.32 22.78
CA SER A 220 -21.22 0.41 22.76
C SER A 220 -21.83 -0.20 24.02
N ARG A 221 -21.27 -1.33 24.48
CA ARG A 221 -21.65 -1.96 25.75
C ARG A 221 -21.45 -1.01 26.94
N GLN A 222 -20.28 -0.36 27.03
CA GLN A 222 -19.97 0.64 28.06
C GLN A 222 -20.94 1.83 28.06
N PHE A 223 -21.32 2.33 26.87
CA PHE A 223 -22.32 3.39 26.77
C PHE A 223 -23.70 2.92 27.20
N HIS A 224 -24.12 1.71 26.82
CA HIS A 224 -25.38 1.13 27.25
C HIS A 224 -25.45 1.01 28.77
N GLU A 225 -24.43 0.40 29.39
CA GLU A 225 -24.31 0.23 30.83
C GLU A 225 -24.35 1.59 31.55
N HIS A 226 -23.66 2.60 31.02
CA HIS A 226 -23.71 3.96 31.57
C HIS A 226 -25.10 4.61 31.48
N PHE A 227 -25.85 4.38 30.40
CA PHE A 227 -27.16 5.01 30.19
C PHE A 227 -28.30 4.30 30.92
N TYR A 228 -28.25 2.97 31.03
CA TYR A 228 -29.37 2.14 31.47
C TYR A 228 -29.06 1.30 32.72
N GLY A 229 -27.78 1.18 33.12
CA GLY A 229 -27.37 0.41 34.29
C GLY A 229 -27.42 -1.11 34.09
N SER A 230 -27.58 -1.56 32.84
CA SER A 230 -27.74 -2.96 32.45
C SER A 230 -26.78 -3.35 31.33
N ASP A 231 -26.46 -4.64 31.27
CA ASP A 231 -25.70 -5.24 30.17
C ASP A 231 -26.68 -5.74 29.09
N PRO A 232 -26.58 -5.26 27.84
CA PRO A 232 -27.52 -5.62 26.79
C PRO A 232 -27.23 -7.00 26.19
N ARG A 233 -28.25 -7.61 25.56
CA ARG A 233 -28.00 -8.65 24.57
C ARG A 233 -27.21 -8.06 23.40
N GLN A 234 -26.05 -8.63 23.10
CA GLN A 234 -25.09 -8.05 22.15
C GLN A 234 -24.66 -9.02 21.05
N VAL A 235 -24.50 -8.50 19.83
CA VAL A 235 -23.74 -9.10 18.73
C VAL A 235 -22.54 -8.19 18.43
N ASP A 236 -21.34 -8.77 18.47
CA ASP A 236 -20.11 -8.00 18.27
C ASP A 236 -19.92 -7.59 16.80
N LEU A 237 -19.51 -6.33 16.61
CA LEU A 237 -19.14 -5.76 15.31
C LEU A 237 -17.67 -5.32 15.25
N CYS A 238 -16.87 -5.58 16.28
CA CYS A 238 -15.55 -5.00 16.45
C CYS A 238 -14.55 -5.41 15.35
N PRO A 239 -14.05 -4.48 14.50
CA PRO A 239 -13.02 -4.80 13.51
C PRO A 239 -11.75 -5.35 14.13
N ARG A 240 -11.33 -4.79 15.27
CA ARG A 240 -10.13 -5.24 15.99
C ARG A 240 -10.25 -6.68 16.50
N ALA A 241 -11.43 -7.09 17.00
CA ALA A 241 -11.62 -8.45 17.49
C ALA A 241 -11.57 -9.46 16.34
N ARG A 242 -12.09 -9.08 15.16
CA ARG A 242 -12.02 -9.88 13.94
C ARG A 242 -10.62 -9.92 13.30
N ALA A 243 -9.80 -8.90 13.54
CA ALA A 243 -8.46 -8.78 12.97
C ALA A 243 -7.47 -9.82 13.51
N THR A 244 -7.78 -10.52 14.59
CA THR A 244 -7.00 -11.66 15.08
C THR A 244 -7.27 -12.87 14.16
N ARG A 245 -6.42 -13.04 13.15
CA ARG A 245 -6.51 -14.10 12.14
C ARG A 245 -5.38 -15.12 12.32
N ASP A 246 -5.65 -16.39 12.02
CA ASP A 246 -4.67 -17.47 12.12
C ASP A 246 -3.78 -17.61 10.87
N ASP A 247 -4.07 -16.87 9.79
CA ASP A 247 -3.35 -16.95 8.50
C ASP A 247 -2.04 -16.14 8.49
N GLY A 248 -1.81 -15.30 9.51
CA GLY A 248 -0.61 -14.47 9.64
C GLY A 248 -0.50 -13.35 8.60
N GLU A 249 -1.53 -13.11 7.79
CA GLU A 249 -1.54 -12.00 6.85
C GLU A 249 -1.73 -10.67 7.58
N PRO A 250 -1.02 -9.59 7.19
CA PRO A 250 -1.09 -8.32 7.91
C PRO A 250 -2.46 -7.67 7.80
N VAL A 251 -2.94 -7.11 8.93
CA VAL A 251 -4.28 -6.51 9.03
C VAL A 251 -4.21 -5.07 9.52
N LEU A 252 -4.92 -4.18 8.84
CA LEU A 252 -5.23 -2.82 9.30
C LEU A 252 -6.69 -2.76 9.76
N ALA A 253 -6.93 -2.39 11.01
CA ALA A 253 -8.28 -2.34 11.60
C ALA A 253 -8.53 -1.04 12.38
N LYS A 254 -9.82 -0.74 12.62
CA LYS A 254 -10.25 0.36 13.49
C LYS A 254 -10.63 -0.10 14.90
N CYS A 255 -10.37 0.77 15.87
CA CYS A 255 -10.87 0.60 17.24
C CYS A 255 -11.33 1.93 17.84
N CYS A 256 -12.52 1.93 18.43
CA CYS A 256 -13.11 3.08 19.15
C CYS A 256 -12.65 3.20 20.61
N LEU A 257 -11.94 2.19 21.13
CA LEU A 257 -11.25 2.28 22.43
C LEU A 257 -9.88 2.95 22.30
N LEU A 258 -9.33 3.04 21.09
CA LEU A 258 -8.11 3.80 20.81
C LEU A 258 -8.49 5.22 20.40
N GLU A 259 -8.17 6.21 21.24
CA GLU A 259 -8.55 7.60 20.99
C GLU A 259 -7.66 8.30 19.96
N ARG A 260 -6.34 8.06 20.02
CA ARG A 260 -5.32 8.62 19.12
C ARG A 260 -4.15 7.65 18.94
N GLY A 261 -3.39 7.87 17.88
CA GLY A 261 -2.14 7.17 17.63
C GLY A 261 -2.34 5.86 16.88
N LEU A 262 -1.50 4.87 17.20
CA LEU A 262 -1.42 3.60 16.50
C LEU A 262 -1.00 2.52 17.50
N ALA A 263 -1.71 1.39 17.50
CA ALA A 263 -1.28 0.18 18.20
C ALA A 263 -0.88 -0.87 17.17
N VAL A 264 0.31 -1.47 17.31
CA VAL A 264 0.80 -2.53 16.42
C VAL A 264 1.20 -3.73 17.26
N GLN A 265 0.66 -4.89 16.93
CA GLN A 265 0.98 -6.14 17.60
C GLN A 265 0.74 -7.31 16.62
N ASP A 266 1.69 -8.24 16.53
CA ASP A 266 1.54 -9.53 15.85
C ASP A 266 0.97 -9.44 14.42
N GLY A 267 1.49 -8.49 13.61
CA GLY A 267 1.02 -8.29 12.23
C GLY A 267 -0.31 -7.53 12.10
N VAL A 268 -0.85 -7.01 13.19
CA VAL A 268 -2.08 -6.21 13.23
C VAL A 268 -1.76 -4.76 13.61
N ALA A 269 -2.15 -3.83 12.77
CA ALA A 269 -2.14 -2.39 13.02
C ALA A 269 -3.56 -1.89 13.30
N VAL A 270 -3.75 -1.26 14.45
CA VAL A 270 -5.05 -0.73 14.89
C VAL A 270 -4.96 0.79 14.99
N VAL A 271 -5.83 1.46 14.24
CA VAL A 271 -5.98 2.93 14.26
C VAL A 271 -7.28 3.35 14.95
N PRO A 272 -7.37 4.60 15.45
CA PRO A 272 -8.59 5.15 16.02
C PRO A 272 -9.77 5.11 15.05
N TRP A 273 -10.99 5.08 15.59
CA TRP A 273 -12.21 5.22 14.77
C TRP A 273 -12.22 6.51 13.93
N GLY A 274 -11.66 7.59 14.49
CA GLY A 274 -11.50 8.90 13.86
C GLY A 274 -10.16 9.12 13.15
N SER A 275 -9.44 8.06 12.77
CA SER A 275 -8.06 8.15 12.29
C SER A 275 -7.83 9.14 11.14
N ASN A 276 -6.64 9.75 11.10
CA ASN A 276 -6.16 10.57 9.99
C ASN A 276 -5.26 9.76 9.01
N LEU A 277 -4.81 10.37 7.92
CA LEU A 277 -3.95 9.72 6.92
C LEU A 277 -2.57 9.36 7.46
N ASP A 278 -1.99 10.14 8.38
CA ASP A 278 -0.68 9.86 8.96
C ASP A 278 -0.70 8.65 9.90
N GLU A 279 -1.76 8.47 10.67
CA GLU A 279 -1.96 7.28 11.51
C GLU A 279 -2.11 6.02 10.65
N ILE A 280 -2.86 6.11 9.54
CA ILE A 280 -2.99 5.01 8.57
C ILE A 280 -1.66 4.74 7.87
N ARG A 281 -0.92 5.77 7.48
CA ARG A 281 0.41 5.66 6.89
C ARG A 281 1.41 5.01 7.83
N ALA A 282 1.44 5.43 9.09
CA ALA A 282 2.26 4.79 10.10
C ALA A 282 1.88 3.31 10.29
N GLY A 283 0.57 2.99 10.27
CA GLY A 283 0.07 1.62 10.33
C GLY A 283 0.56 0.76 9.17
N LEU A 284 0.33 1.19 7.93
CA LEU A 284 0.77 0.47 6.72
C LEU A 284 2.29 0.29 6.68
N ARG A 285 3.06 1.32 7.04
CA ARG A 285 4.52 1.21 7.13
C ARG A 285 4.96 0.18 8.16
N ALA A 286 4.36 0.19 9.35
CA ALA A 286 4.67 -0.79 10.39
C ALA A 286 4.35 -2.23 9.94
N LEU A 287 3.21 -2.44 9.26
CA LEU A 287 2.85 -3.74 8.68
C LEU A 287 3.85 -4.23 7.62
N CYS A 288 4.50 -3.29 6.92
CA CYS A 288 5.55 -3.59 5.95
C CYS A 288 6.97 -3.63 6.56
N GLY A 289 7.11 -3.54 7.89
CA GLY A 289 8.42 -3.51 8.55
C GLY A 289 9.24 -2.24 8.29
N LEU A 290 8.60 -1.16 7.86
CA LEU A 290 9.22 0.14 7.62
C LEU A 290 9.14 1.03 8.87
N PRO A 291 10.14 1.91 9.10
CA PRO A 291 10.04 2.93 10.14
C PRO A 291 8.87 3.87 9.82
N GLY A 292 8.36 4.58 10.83
CA GLY A 292 7.30 5.59 10.65
C GLY A 292 7.67 6.68 9.63
N PRO A 293 6.68 7.50 9.22
CA PRO A 293 6.91 8.59 8.27
C PRO A 293 8.02 9.51 8.76
N ARG A 294 9.01 9.80 7.91
CA ARG A 294 10.09 10.74 8.24
C ARG A 294 9.71 12.13 7.76
N SER A 295 9.98 13.14 8.58
CA SER A 295 10.01 14.51 8.09
C SER A 295 11.18 14.68 7.12
N PRO A 296 11.00 15.41 6.00
CA PRO A 296 12.11 15.70 5.11
C PRO A 296 13.21 16.46 5.87
N GLU A 297 14.46 16.05 5.64
CA GLU A 297 15.61 16.78 6.15
C GLU A 297 15.73 18.11 5.40
N LEU A 298 15.77 19.22 6.14
CA LEU A 298 16.00 20.53 5.57
C LEU A 298 17.48 20.67 5.23
N VAL A 299 17.82 20.43 3.96
CA VAL A 299 19.17 20.62 3.45
C VAL A 299 19.33 22.05 2.93
N PRO A 300 20.46 22.74 3.22
CA PRO A 300 20.74 24.05 2.64
C PRO A 300 20.68 24.01 1.11
N ALA A 301 20.18 25.09 0.50
CA ALA A 301 20.19 25.21 -0.95
C ALA A 301 21.63 25.07 -1.48
N PRO A 302 21.84 24.39 -2.63
CA PRO A 302 23.17 24.32 -3.23
C PRO A 302 23.66 25.74 -3.48
N ALA A 303 24.92 26.02 -3.11
CA ALA A 303 25.55 27.30 -3.38
C ALA A 303 25.43 27.59 -4.88
N SER A 304 24.92 28.77 -5.23
CA SER A 304 24.87 29.21 -6.62
C SER A 304 26.29 29.19 -7.16
N ALA A 305 26.53 28.45 -8.25
CA ALA A 305 27.78 28.57 -8.98
C ALA A 305 27.89 30.01 -9.47
N THR A 306 28.71 30.82 -8.81
CA THR A 306 29.20 32.09 -9.37
C THR A 306 29.91 31.74 -10.66
N ARG A 307 29.30 32.14 -11.79
CA ARG A 307 29.90 32.04 -13.12
C ARG A 307 31.11 32.96 -13.24
#